data_AF-A0A7W2UU85-F1
#
_entry.id   AF-A0A7W2UU85-F1
#
_cell.length_a   1.000
_cell.length_b   1.000
_cell.length_c   1.000
_cell.angle_alpha   90.00
_cell.angle_beta   90.00
_cell.angle_gamma   90.00
#
_symmetry.space_group_name_H-M   'P 1'
#
loop_
_entity.id
_entity.type
_entity.pdbx_description
1 polymer ?
#
loop_
_entity_poly.entity_id
_entity_poly.type
_entity_poly.pdbx_seq_one_letter_code
_entity_poly.pdbx_strand_id
1 'polypeptide(L)'
;MNAHKSIALAAVTTALAGGLALAAPAHAVSTDRPVTVASARHGVHIDGYEPDSVVTRGACKGWMNTKKTDGHWFAQGLVQSWNGTRCAMILEREHNGGAYNMISDQHIVPDNGSDKDSTGYYWDHTGYKSRVCIANLSWGDASWHCGKGI
;
A
#
# COMPACT_ATOMS: atom_id res chain seq x y z
N MET A 1 -49.46 -19.42 -20.45
CA MET A 1 -49.57 -19.83 -21.86
C MET A 1 -48.29 -19.43 -22.58
N ASN A 2 -47.52 -20.43 -22.99
CA ASN A 2 -46.57 -20.58 -24.13
C ASN A 2 -45.89 -19.31 -24.70
N ALA A 3 -44.60 -19.30 -25.06
CA ALA A 3 -43.89 -20.37 -25.75
C ALA A 3 -42.36 -20.26 -25.61
N HIS A 4 -41.72 -21.43 -25.51
CA HIS A 4 -40.32 -21.67 -25.82
C HIS A 4 -40.03 -21.39 -27.30
N LYS A 5 -38.78 -21.00 -27.61
CA LYS A 5 -38.08 -21.40 -28.84
C LYS A 5 -36.56 -21.24 -28.68
N SER A 6 -35.88 -22.37 -28.54
CA SER A 6 -34.45 -22.57 -28.83
C SER A 6 -34.26 -22.81 -30.34
N ILE A 7 -32.99 -22.95 -30.79
CA ILE A 7 -32.44 -23.44 -32.09
C ILE A 7 -31.49 -22.36 -32.68
N ALA A 8 -30.27 -22.61 -33.16
CA ALA A 8 -29.33 -23.73 -33.11
C ALA A 8 -27.95 -23.24 -33.63
N LEU A 9 -26.91 -24.04 -33.38
CA LEU A 9 -25.54 -23.92 -33.91
C LEU A 9 -25.47 -23.87 -35.45
N ALA A 10 -24.46 -23.19 -35.98
CA ALA A 10 -23.85 -23.53 -37.26
C ALA A 10 -22.33 -23.59 -37.11
N ALA A 11 -21.79 -24.80 -37.22
CA ALA A 11 -20.37 -25.06 -37.43
C ALA A 11 -20.07 -24.94 -38.93
N VAL A 12 -18.93 -24.34 -39.29
CA VAL A 12 -18.38 -24.42 -40.64
C VAL A 12 -16.91 -24.84 -40.55
N THR A 13 -16.61 -25.93 -41.23
CA THR A 13 -15.29 -26.57 -41.36
C THR A 13 -14.65 -26.27 -42.71
N THR A 14 -13.31 -26.34 -42.70
CA THR A 14 -12.34 -26.64 -43.79
C THR A 14 -12.03 -25.63 -44.90
N ALA A 15 -10.75 -25.30 -45.05
CA ALA A 15 -9.91 -25.87 -46.14
C ALA A 15 -8.40 -25.62 -45.90
N LEU A 16 -7.58 -26.64 -46.19
CA LEU A 16 -6.12 -26.59 -46.23
C LEU A 16 -5.62 -26.10 -47.59
N ALA A 17 -4.56 -25.28 -47.58
CA ALA A 17 -3.52 -25.18 -48.61
C ALA A 17 -2.26 -24.68 -47.86
N GLY A 18 -1.10 -25.32 -47.85
CA GLY A 18 -0.38 -25.92 -48.97
C GLY A 18 0.79 -24.99 -49.32
N GLY A 19 1.95 -25.19 -48.69
CA GLY A 19 3.15 -24.40 -48.96
C GLY A 19 4.38 -24.90 -48.21
N LEU A 20 5.22 -25.68 -48.90
CA LEU A 20 6.59 -26.00 -48.49
C LEU A 20 7.46 -24.76 -48.67
N ALA A 21 8.15 -24.33 -47.61
CA ALA A 21 9.28 -23.41 -47.71
C ALA A 21 10.34 -23.78 -46.65
N LEU A 22 11.59 -23.77 -47.12
CA LEU A 22 12.80 -24.25 -46.47
C LEU A 22 13.18 -23.45 -45.21
N ALA A 23 13.92 -24.13 -44.33
CA ALA A 23 14.37 -23.72 -43.02
C ALA A 23 15.15 -22.38 -42.98
N ALA A 24 14.91 -21.61 -41.93
CA ALA A 24 15.83 -20.64 -41.35
C ALA A 24 15.85 -20.85 -39.81
N PRO A 25 17.01 -20.86 -39.13
CA PRO A 25 17.05 -21.00 -37.68
C PRO A 25 16.68 -19.65 -37.07
N ALA A 26 15.39 -19.44 -36.80
CA ALA A 26 14.94 -18.32 -35.98
C ALA A 26 15.08 -18.72 -34.51
N HIS A 27 16.01 -18.04 -33.85
CA HIS A 27 16.29 -18.04 -32.42
C HIS A 27 15.11 -18.47 -31.56
N ALA A 28 15.37 -19.42 -30.64
CA ALA A 28 14.46 -19.75 -29.56
C ALA A 28 14.07 -18.45 -28.83
N VAL A 29 12.87 -17.95 -29.09
CA VAL A 29 12.23 -16.96 -28.25
C VAL A 29 11.96 -17.70 -26.95
N SER A 30 12.86 -17.53 -25.99
CA SER A 30 12.55 -17.77 -24.59
C SER A 30 11.31 -16.92 -24.32
N THR A 31 10.15 -17.56 -24.22
CA THR A 31 9.02 -16.97 -23.54
C THR A 31 9.40 -16.91 -22.07
N ASP A 32 10.26 -15.96 -21.72
CA ASP A 32 10.31 -15.37 -20.40
C ASP A 32 8.94 -14.73 -20.21
N ARG A 33 7.99 -15.56 -19.78
CA ARG A 33 6.86 -15.03 -19.04
C ARG A 33 7.52 -14.25 -17.91
N PRO A 34 7.29 -12.94 -17.76
CA PRO A 34 7.76 -12.26 -16.58
C PRO A 34 7.14 -13.04 -15.42
N VAL A 35 7.98 -13.76 -14.68
CA VAL A 35 7.63 -14.22 -13.36
C VAL A 35 7.30 -12.93 -12.65
N THR A 36 6.00 -12.66 -12.50
CA THR A 36 5.55 -11.66 -11.57
C THR A 36 5.99 -12.24 -10.24
N VAL A 37 7.20 -11.85 -9.83
CA VAL A 37 7.66 -12.07 -8.47
C VAL A 37 6.68 -11.23 -7.67
N ALA A 38 5.62 -11.86 -7.18
CA ALA A 38 4.87 -11.34 -6.07
C ALA A 38 5.94 -11.12 -5.01
N SER A 39 6.33 -9.86 -4.83
CA SER A 39 7.33 -9.47 -3.86
C SER A 39 6.70 -9.69 -2.51
N ALA A 40 6.75 -10.92 -2.02
CA ALA A 40 6.54 -11.27 -0.64
C ALA A 40 7.77 -10.80 0.15
N ARG A 41 8.05 -9.49 0.09
CA ARG A 41 8.92 -8.84 1.06
C ARG A 41 8.03 -8.55 2.26
N HIS A 42 7.94 -9.52 3.17
CA HIS A 42 7.62 -9.18 4.55
C HIS A 42 8.69 -8.19 5.05
N GLY A 43 8.23 -7.09 5.64
CA GLY A 43 8.94 -5.85 5.94
C GLY A 43 10.41 -6.00 6.29
N VAL A 44 11.27 -5.54 5.38
CA VAL A 44 12.61 -5.11 5.76
C VAL A 44 12.46 -3.62 6.07
N HIS A 45 12.50 -3.26 7.34
CA HIS A 45 12.56 -1.85 7.73
C HIS A 45 13.74 -1.18 7.03
N ILE A 46 13.50 0.01 6.50
CA ILE A 46 14.51 0.85 5.88
C ILE A 46 14.83 1.96 6.87
N ASP A 47 16.09 2.09 7.26
CA ASP A 47 16.50 3.21 8.12
C ASP A 47 16.20 4.55 7.43
N GLY A 48 15.33 5.35 8.04
CA GLY A 48 14.75 6.54 7.46
C GLY A 48 13.32 6.31 6.94
N TYR A 49 13.04 6.83 5.74
CA TYR A 49 11.69 6.96 5.20
C TYR A 49 11.10 5.64 4.71
N GLU A 50 9.88 5.32 5.14
CA GLU A 50 9.16 4.10 4.76
C GLU A 50 8.08 4.39 3.71
N PRO A 51 8.34 4.17 2.41
CA PRO A 51 7.42 4.56 1.34
C PRO A 51 6.07 3.82 1.39
N ASP A 52 6.06 2.58 1.88
CA ASP A 52 4.85 1.75 1.96
C ASP A 52 3.90 2.15 3.09
N SER A 53 4.35 3.03 3.99
CA SER A 53 3.57 3.53 5.13
C SER A 53 2.64 4.70 4.79
N VAL A 54 2.79 5.30 3.61
CA VAL A 54 2.15 6.56 3.26
C VAL A 54 0.64 6.42 3.24
N VAL A 55 -0.05 7.36 3.88
CA VAL A 55 -1.50 7.51 3.84
C VAL A 55 -1.86 8.96 3.58
N THR A 56 -2.92 9.19 2.82
CA THR A 56 -3.44 10.53 2.53
C THR A 56 -4.93 10.61 2.79
N ARG A 57 -5.38 11.76 3.28
CA ARG A 57 -6.79 12.08 3.50
C ARG A 57 -7.03 13.56 3.22
N GLY A 58 -7.48 13.86 2.00
CA GLY A 58 -7.59 15.25 1.55
C GLY A 58 -6.22 15.93 1.58
N ALA A 59 -6.12 17.03 2.32
CA ALA A 59 -4.89 17.81 2.45
C ALA A 59 -3.98 17.40 3.64
N CYS A 60 -4.19 16.18 4.15
CA CYS A 60 -3.35 15.56 5.17
C CYS A 60 -2.56 14.40 4.55
N LYS A 61 -1.27 14.32 4.85
CA LYS A 61 -0.41 13.17 4.54
C LYS A 61 0.26 12.67 5.81
N GLY A 62 0.16 11.38 6.05
CA GLY A 62 0.91 10.66 7.07
C GLY A 62 1.92 9.72 6.42
N TRP A 63 3.05 9.51 7.09
CA TRP A 63 4.00 8.44 6.76
C TRP A 63 4.77 8.05 8.02
N MET A 64 5.60 7.02 7.91
CA MET A 64 6.49 6.59 8.96
C MET A 64 7.94 6.73 8.54
N ASN A 65 8.79 6.98 9.53
CA ASN A 65 10.21 6.69 9.45
C ASN A 65 10.53 5.52 10.38
N THR A 66 11.50 4.69 10.04
CA THR A 66 12.07 3.74 11.00
C THR A 66 13.54 4.05 11.25
N LYS A 67 14.07 3.54 12.36
CA LYS A 67 15.50 3.60 12.67
C LYS A 67 15.94 2.34 13.38
N LYS A 68 17.21 1.98 13.19
CA LYS A 68 17.83 0.90 13.94
C LYS A 68 18.72 1.44 15.04
N THR A 69 18.51 1.02 16.28
CA THR A 69 19.31 1.40 17.45
C THR A 69 19.62 0.15 18.26
N ASP A 70 20.89 -0.11 18.53
CA ASP A 70 21.37 -1.29 19.28
C ASP A 70 20.80 -2.62 18.76
N GLY A 71 20.70 -2.77 17.45
CA GLY A 71 20.16 -3.98 16.80
C GLY A 71 18.63 -4.02 16.71
N HIS A 72 17.92 -3.10 17.36
CA HIS A 72 16.48 -3.06 17.44
C HIS A 72 15.86 -1.99 16.53
N TRP A 73 14.64 -2.26 16.05
CA TRP A 73 13.92 -1.36 15.15
C TRP A 73 12.91 -0.53 15.92
N PHE A 74 12.79 0.72 15.52
CA PHE A 74 11.84 1.68 16.07
C PHE A 74 11.16 2.43 14.93
N ALA A 75 9.89 2.77 15.09
CA ALA A 75 9.11 3.54 14.14
C ALA A 75 8.68 4.89 14.72
N GLN A 76 8.58 5.89 13.87
CA GLN A 76 8.07 7.23 14.16
C GLN A 76 6.98 7.56 13.15
N GLY A 77 5.84 8.06 13.62
CA GLY A 77 4.80 8.64 12.76
C GLY A 77 5.10 10.10 12.43
N LEU A 78 4.83 10.51 11.20
CA LEU A 78 4.94 11.88 10.73
C LEU A 78 3.64 12.28 10.05
N VAL A 79 3.28 13.55 10.18
CA VAL A 79 2.13 14.14 9.51
C VAL A 79 2.50 15.49 8.93
N GLN A 80 1.92 15.78 7.77
CA GLN A 80 2.01 17.07 7.11
C GLN A 80 0.63 17.51 6.65
N SER A 81 0.32 18.78 6.86
CA SER A 81 -0.82 19.45 6.25
C SER A 81 -0.40 20.35 5.10
N TRP A 82 -1.36 20.67 4.22
CA TRP A 82 -1.26 21.75 3.25
C TRP A 82 -2.59 22.50 3.14
N ASN A 83 -2.57 23.63 2.44
CA ASN A 83 -3.74 24.46 2.15
C ASN A 83 -4.54 24.88 3.40
N GLY A 84 -3.86 25.14 4.53
CA GLY A 84 -4.53 25.53 5.78
C GLY A 84 -5.45 24.46 6.36
N THR A 85 -5.20 23.18 6.07
CA THR A 85 -5.99 22.09 6.62
C THR A 85 -5.46 21.67 7.98
N ARG A 86 -6.37 21.47 8.94
CA ARG A 86 -6.05 20.93 10.26
C ARG A 86 -5.99 19.41 10.18
N CYS A 87 -4.83 18.84 10.47
CA CYS A 87 -4.60 17.40 10.43
C CYS A 87 -4.32 16.85 11.81
N ALA A 88 -4.85 15.67 12.11
CA ALA A 88 -4.44 14.90 13.28
C ALA A 88 -3.70 13.64 12.87
N MET A 89 -2.83 13.16 13.74
CA MET A 89 -2.09 11.92 13.56
C MET A 89 -1.94 11.16 14.89
N ILE A 90 -2.00 9.84 14.78
CA ILE A 90 -1.63 8.89 15.83
C ILE A 90 -0.74 7.80 15.22
N LEU A 91 0.06 7.17 16.07
CA LEU A 91 0.75 5.94 15.74
C LEU A 91 0.06 4.77 16.44
N GLU A 92 -0.28 3.74 15.67
CA GLU A 92 -0.81 2.49 16.19
C GLU A 92 0.18 1.36 15.97
N ARG A 93 0.08 0.31 16.78
CA ARG A 93 0.94 -0.88 16.66
C ARG A 93 0.17 -2.16 16.96
N GLU A 94 0.40 -3.19 16.15
CA GLU A 94 -0.01 -4.57 16.44
C GLU A 94 1.17 -5.41 16.92
N HIS A 95 0.86 -6.57 17.50
CA HIS A 95 1.86 -7.59 17.83
C HIS A 95 1.33 -8.96 17.37
N ASN A 96 2.13 -9.68 16.59
CA ASN A 96 1.86 -11.02 16.06
C ASN A 96 0.49 -11.17 15.36
N GLY A 97 0.10 -10.16 14.57
CA GLY A 97 -1.18 -10.15 13.83
C GLY A 97 -2.41 -9.93 14.71
N GLY A 98 -2.23 -9.42 15.93
CA GLY A 98 -3.31 -8.96 16.79
C GLY A 98 -3.95 -7.65 16.31
N ALA A 99 -4.80 -7.05 17.15
CA ALA A 99 -5.36 -5.74 16.85
C ALA A 99 -4.29 -4.64 16.94
N TYR A 100 -4.42 -3.63 16.07
CA TYR A 100 -3.70 -2.38 16.21
C TYR A 100 -4.24 -1.58 17.40
N ASN A 101 -3.34 -1.09 18.24
CA ASN A 101 -3.66 -0.23 19.37
C ASN A 101 -2.86 1.07 19.26
N MET A 102 -3.46 2.19 19.67
CA MET A 102 -2.77 3.48 19.76
C MET A 102 -1.62 3.41 20.77
N ILE A 103 -0.43 3.87 20.36
CA ILE A 103 0.78 3.87 21.20
C ILE A 103 1.40 5.26 21.36
N SER A 104 0.97 6.24 20.58
CA SER A 104 1.32 7.66 20.75
C SER A 104 0.15 8.45 21.31
N ASP A 105 0.43 9.65 21.81
CA ASP A 105 -0.59 10.68 21.94
C ASP A 105 -1.06 11.15 20.55
N GLN A 106 -2.13 11.94 20.52
CA GLN A 106 -2.61 12.58 19.30
C GLN A 106 -1.78 13.83 18.98
N HIS A 107 -1.25 13.87 17.77
CA HIS A 107 -0.50 14.99 17.21
C HIS A 107 -1.40 15.82 16.30
N ILE A 108 -1.43 17.15 16.46
CA ILE A 108 -2.32 18.04 15.70
C ILE A 108 -1.48 19.09 14.99
N VAL A 109 -1.58 19.10 13.67
CA VAL A 109 -1.06 20.15 12.81
C VAL A 109 -2.15 21.21 12.62
N PRO A 110 -1.93 22.48 13.03
CA PRO A 110 -2.92 23.53 12.92
C PRO A 110 -3.19 23.96 11.47
N ASP A 111 -4.24 24.75 11.29
CA ASP A 111 -4.80 25.27 10.03
C ASP A 111 -4.18 26.62 9.59
N ASN A 112 -2.91 26.84 9.90
CA ASN A 112 -2.18 28.10 9.69
C ASN A 112 -1.22 28.07 8.47
N GLY A 113 -1.11 26.95 7.73
CA GLY A 113 -0.16 26.87 6.62
C GLY A 113 0.20 25.45 6.16
N SER A 114 1.47 25.27 5.77
CA SER A 114 2.07 23.97 5.45
C SER A 114 2.96 23.54 6.62
N ASP A 115 2.33 22.92 7.61
CA ASP A 115 3.01 22.55 8.85
C ASP A 115 3.20 21.03 8.93
N LYS A 116 4.15 20.62 9.78
CA LYS A 116 4.50 19.21 10.01
C LYS A 116 4.64 18.92 11.49
N ASP A 117 4.31 17.71 11.89
CA ASP A 117 4.56 17.21 13.23
C ASP A 117 4.99 15.73 13.18
N SER A 118 5.58 15.24 14.26
CA SER A 118 6.06 13.87 14.38
C SER A 118 5.94 13.34 15.80
N THR A 119 5.71 12.04 15.93
CA THR A 119 5.73 11.36 17.22
C THR A 119 7.15 11.19 17.76
N GLY A 120 7.29 10.62 18.96
CA GLY A 120 8.54 9.95 19.34
C GLY A 120 8.84 8.71 18.49
N TYR A 121 9.98 8.07 18.73
CA TYR A 121 10.26 6.74 18.19
C TYR A 121 9.77 5.67 19.16
N TYR A 122 9.01 4.71 18.65
CA TYR A 122 8.43 3.61 19.41
C TYR A 122 8.98 2.28 18.94
N TRP A 123 9.02 1.31 19.84
CA TRP A 123 9.50 -0.03 19.52
C TRP A 123 8.71 -0.68 18.38
N ASP A 124 9.41 -1.13 17.33
CA ASP A 124 8.82 -1.75 16.15
C ASP A 124 9.66 -2.95 15.69
N HIS A 125 10.24 -3.67 16.65
CA HIS A 125 11.09 -4.81 16.35
C HIS A 125 10.28 -6.08 16.11
N THR A 126 10.97 -7.23 16.02
CA THR A 126 10.39 -8.55 15.73
C THR A 126 9.04 -8.80 16.40
N GLY A 127 8.06 -9.13 15.57
CA GLY A 127 6.69 -9.44 15.98
C GLY A 127 5.76 -8.23 16.02
N TYR A 128 6.30 -7.00 16.01
CA TYR A 128 5.50 -5.78 15.97
C TYR A 128 5.36 -5.26 14.55
N LYS A 129 4.26 -4.54 14.31
CA LYS A 129 4.10 -3.67 13.14
C LYS A 129 3.43 -2.39 13.54
N SER A 130 4.03 -1.27 13.21
CA SER A 130 3.47 0.05 13.44
C SER A 130 2.78 0.56 12.19
N ARG A 131 1.76 1.40 12.35
CA ARG A 131 1.11 2.13 11.25
C ARG A 131 0.77 3.55 11.71
N VAL A 132 0.94 4.51 10.81
CA VAL A 132 0.47 5.88 11.03
C VAL A 132 -1.00 5.99 10.62
N CYS A 133 -1.81 6.64 11.44
CA CYS A 133 -3.18 6.99 11.11
C CYS A 133 -3.37 8.49 11.15
N ILE A 134 -4.09 9.03 10.18
CA ILE A 134 -4.37 10.46 10.07
C ILE A 134 -5.87 10.73 10.03
N ALA A 135 -6.26 11.92 10.47
CA ALA A 135 -7.61 12.45 10.28
C ALA A 135 -7.54 13.87 9.71
N ASN A 136 -8.48 14.21 8.83
CA ASN A 136 -8.64 15.56 8.32
C ASN A 136 -9.73 16.27 9.13
N LEU A 137 -9.31 16.99 10.15
CA LEU A 137 -10.22 17.63 11.11
C LEU A 137 -11.00 18.79 10.48
N SER A 138 -10.50 19.39 9.39
CA SER A 138 -11.20 20.47 8.67
C SER A 138 -12.46 20.00 7.94
N TRP A 139 -12.63 18.69 7.72
CA TRP A 139 -13.85 18.14 7.10
C TRP A 139 -14.97 17.85 8.11
N GLY A 140 -14.73 18.06 9.41
CA GLY A 140 -15.67 17.67 10.46
C GLY A 140 -15.77 16.14 10.66
N ASP A 141 -14.91 15.37 9.99
CA ASP A 141 -14.80 13.92 10.09
C ASP A 141 -13.50 13.56 10.83
N ALA A 142 -13.64 13.09 12.07
CA ALA A 142 -12.52 12.66 12.91
C ALA A 142 -12.17 11.17 12.71
N SER A 143 -12.69 10.52 11.67
CA SER A 143 -12.37 9.12 11.37
C SER A 143 -10.89 8.94 11.05
N TRP A 144 -10.28 7.91 11.62
CA TRP A 144 -8.88 7.58 11.39
C TRP A 144 -8.70 6.84 10.06
N HIS A 145 -7.79 7.36 9.24
CA HIS A 145 -7.33 6.73 8.00
C HIS A 145 -5.89 6.28 8.19
N CYS A 146 -5.71 4.96 8.24
CA CYS A 146 -4.42 4.35 8.53
C CYS A 146 -3.70 3.92 7.26
N GLY A 147 -2.38 4.11 7.26
CA GLY A 147 -1.49 3.50 6.29
C GLY A 147 -1.35 1.99 6.53
N LYS A 148 -0.59 1.35 5.65
CA LYS A 148 -0.20 -0.04 5.84
C LYS A 148 0.76 -0.14 7.03
N GLY A 149 0.59 -1.17 7.85
CA GLY A 149 1.58 -1.49 8.86
C GLY A 149 2.84 -2.11 8.25
N ILE A 150 4.00 -1.67 8.71
CA ILE A 150 5.31 -2.11 8.23
C ILE A 150 5.94 -3.13 9.17
#